data_AF-A0A7W5PF67-F1
#
_entry.id   AF-A0A7W5PF67-F1
#
_cell.length_a   1.000
_cell.length_b   1.000
_cell.length_c   1.000
_cell.angle_alpha   90.00
_cell.angle_beta   90.00
_cell.angle_gamma   90.00
#
_symmetry.space_group_name_H-M   'P 1'
#
loop_
_entity.id
_entity.type
_entity.pdbx_description
1 polymer ?
#
loop_
_entity_poly.entity_id
_entity_poly.type
_entity_poly.pdbx_seq_one_letter_code
_entity_poly.pdbx_strand_id
1 'polypeptide(L)'
;MDQDDAGPILSILLKRGEIDASLVCRAVGLALARHFDVQLVGLECASTPREEDEVRIVFRLHRQADSSTKQCSKAEYIRAHCELLERLQVPNGEKAIAIALHEHWSAALKFRFGDAAHPVTVKRWRTRWMDGRDEHRRPKTQVHGSSSEQRVSRRLRRRNAVWTAVTGCSIRDGYRRALAEINLVNSGKHQRFGKPATELVAFSYETFARDCRDPRIARRRCPRPGRR
;
A
#
# COMPACT_ATOMS: atom_id res chain seq x y z
N MET A 1 15.94 -2.90 -37.82
CA MET A 1 15.10 -2.27 -38.85
C MET A 1 13.94 -1.66 -38.11
N ASP A 2 14.08 -0.37 -37.87
CA ASP A 2 13.29 0.45 -36.96
C ASP A 2 11.91 0.77 -37.55
N GLN A 3 10.85 0.57 -36.76
CA GLN A 3 9.45 0.84 -37.12
C GLN A 3 8.91 2.16 -36.56
N ASP A 4 9.75 3.00 -35.93
CA ASP A 4 9.28 4.15 -35.13
C ASP A 4 9.22 5.51 -35.85
N ASP A 5 9.52 5.60 -37.15
CA ASP A 5 9.58 6.89 -37.88
C ASP A 5 8.36 7.20 -38.81
N ALA A 6 7.23 6.52 -38.65
CA ALA A 6 6.05 6.76 -39.50
C ALA A 6 5.20 7.99 -39.05
N GLY A 7 5.28 8.38 -37.78
CA GLY A 7 4.46 9.46 -37.20
C GLY A 7 4.64 10.85 -37.84
N PRO A 8 5.89 11.31 -38.10
CA PRO A 8 6.12 12.63 -38.69
C PRO A 8 5.65 12.74 -40.14
N ILE A 9 5.75 11.66 -40.91
CA ILE A 9 5.43 11.65 -42.35
C ILE A 9 3.92 11.78 -42.57
N LEU A 10 3.09 11.06 -41.80
CA LEU A 10 1.63 11.15 -41.89
C LEU A 10 1.10 12.55 -41.53
N SER A 11 1.70 13.19 -40.53
CA SER A 11 1.40 14.58 -40.12
C SER A 11 1.67 15.60 -41.24
N ILE A 12 2.75 15.41 -42.00
CA ILE A 12 3.12 16.29 -43.12
C ILE A 12 2.16 16.07 -44.32
N LEU A 13 1.80 14.82 -44.62
CA LEU A 13 0.91 14.49 -45.74
C LEU A 13 -0.55 14.93 -45.49
N LEU A 14 -1.02 14.85 -44.24
CA LEU A 14 -2.33 15.41 -43.83
C LEU A 14 -2.39 16.93 -43.99
N LYS A 15 -1.31 17.64 -43.63
CA LYS A 15 -1.24 19.11 -43.79
C LYS A 15 -1.18 19.57 -45.24
N ARG A 16 -0.72 18.71 -46.15
CA ARG A 16 -0.68 18.99 -47.59
C ARG A 16 -1.99 18.64 -48.32
N GLY A 17 -2.96 18.02 -47.63
CA GLY A 17 -4.23 17.61 -48.24
C GLY A 17 -4.09 16.46 -49.25
N GLU A 18 -2.93 15.78 -49.26
CA GLU A 18 -2.63 14.67 -50.18
C GLU A 18 -3.25 13.35 -49.73
N ILE A 19 -3.73 13.28 -48.49
CA ILE A 19 -4.41 12.11 -47.93
C ILE A 19 -5.74 12.54 -47.34
N ASP A 20 -6.82 11.88 -47.78
CA ASP A 20 -8.17 12.06 -47.26
C ASP A 20 -8.21 11.66 -45.77
N ALA A 21 -8.63 12.59 -44.92
CA ALA A 21 -8.72 12.39 -43.47
C ALA A 21 -9.62 11.21 -43.09
N SER A 22 -10.64 10.91 -43.90
CA SER A 22 -11.52 9.75 -43.70
C SER A 22 -10.77 8.42 -43.83
N LEU A 23 -9.75 8.37 -44.69
CA LEU A 23 -8.91 7.21 -44.96
C LEU A 23 -7.91 6.98 -43.82
N VAL A 24 -7.37 8.06 -43.25
CA VAL A 24 -6.52 7.99 -42.05
C VAL A 24 -7.32 7.54 -40.83
N CYS A 25 -8.52 8.09 -40.62
CA CYS A 25 -9.40 7.68 -39.52
C CYS A 25 -9.82 6.20 -39.63
N ARG A 26 -10.12 5.70 -40.84
CA ARG A 26 -10.38 4.27 -41.08
C ARG A 26 -9.15 3.41 -40.81
N ALA A 27 -7.97 3.82 -41.26
CA ALA A 27 -6.73 3.07 -41.05
C ALA A 27 -6.36 2.99 -39.56
N VAL A 28 -6.48 4.10 -38.83
CA VAL A 28 -6.24 4.16 -37.38
C VAL A 28 -7.30 3.35 -36.62
N GLY A 29 -8.57 3.45 -37.01
CA GLY A 29 -9.66 2.66 -36.42
C GLY A 29 -9.46 1.15 -36.61
N LEU A 30 -9.04 0.71 -37.81
CA LEU A 30 -8.74 -0.69 -38.09
C LEU A 30 -7.48 -1.19 -37.37
N ALA A 31 -6.45 -0.33 -37.25
CA ALA A 31 -5.23 -0.66 -36.51
C ALA A 31 -5.50 -0.83 -35.01
N LEU A 32 -6.32 0.04 -34.42
CA LEU A 32 -6.73 -0.06 -33.02
C LEU A 32 -7.64 -1.27 -32.79
N ALA A 33 -8.58 -1.56 -33.69
CA ALA A 33 -9.44 -2.74 -33.58
C ALA A 33 -8.64 -4.05 -33.60
N ARG A 34 -7.60 -4.14 -34.43
CA ARG A 34 -6.66 -5.29 -34.46
C ARG A 34 -5.83 -5.41 -33.19
N HIS A 35 -5.48 -4.29 -32.55
CA HIS A 35 -4.59 -4.32 -31.39
C HIS A 35 -5.30 -4.69 -30.08
N PHE A 36 -6.61 -4.42 -29.99
CA PHE A 36 -7.41 -4.63 -28.79
C PHE A 36 -8.39 -5.81 -28.84
N ASP A 37 -8.37 -6.62 -29.91
CA ASP A 37 -9.23 -7.79 -30.12
C ASP A 37 -10.72 -7.50 -29.85
N VAL A 38 -11.17 -6.30 -30.27
CA VAL A 38 -12.55 -5.87 -30.13
C VAL A 38 -13.32 -6.29 -31.37
N GLN A 39 -14.26 -7.21 -31.20
CA GLN A 39 -15.24 -7.53 -32.24
C GLN A 39 -16.12 -6.30 -32.53
N LEU A 40 -15.83 -5.58 -33.62
CA LEU A 40 -16.73 -4.59 -34.20
C LEU A 40 -17.89 -5.31 -34.89
N VAL A 41 -18.84 -5.80 -34.09
CA VAL A 41 -20.12 -6.30 -34.60
C VAL A 41 -21.10 -5.14 -34.62
N GLY A 42 -21.52 -4.76 -35.83
CA GLY A 42 -22.79 -4.04 -36.03
C GLY A 42 -22.77 -2.51 -35.97
N LEU A 43 -21.78 -1.83 -36.54
CA LEU A 43 -21.98 -0.42 -36.96
C LEU A 43 -22.39 -0.39 -38.44
N GLU A 44 -23.68 -0.64 -38.67
CA GLU A 44 -24.32 -0.24 -39.93
C GLU A 44 -24.32 1.29 -39.99
N CYS A 45 -23.67 1.81 -41.03
CA CYS A 45 -23.54 3.23 -41.33
C CYS A 45 -24.91 3.81 -41.69
N ALA A 46 -25.67 4.26 -40.69
CA ALA A 46 -26.80 5.16 -40.90
C ALA A 46 -26.41 6.58 -40.49
N SER A 47 -26.25 7.44 -41.49
CA SER A 47 -26.08 8.90 -41.41
C SER A 47 -24.68 9.37 -41.00
N THR A 48 -24.00 10.05 -41.94
CA THR A 48 -22.80 10.83 -41.65
C THR A 48 -23.09 11.86 -40.57
N PRO A 49 -22.43 11.82 -39.40
CA PRO A 49 -22.55 12.89 -38.42
C PRO A 49 -22.08 14.20 -39.06
N ARG A 50 -22.81 15.29 -38.83
CA ARG A 50 -22.31 16.64 -39.20
C ARG A 50 -20.97 16.86 -38.51
N GLU A 51 -20.04 17.60 -39.12
CA GLU A 51 -18.67 17.86 -38.59
C GLU A 51 -18.63 18.21 -37.10
N GLU A 52 -19.66 18.89 -36.59
CA GLU A 52 -19.77 19.26 -35.17
C GLU A 52 -19.95 18.05 -34.21
N ASP A 53 -20.52 16.94 -34.69
CA ASP A 53 -20.72 15.71 -33.92
C ASP A 53 -19.46 14.82 -33.90
N GLU A 54 -18.63 14.86 -34.95
CA GLU A 54 -17.33 14.19 -34.94
C GLU A 54 -16.39 14.81 -33.89
N VAL A 55 -16.35 16.14 -33.83
CA VAL A 55 -15.58 16.86 -32.80
C VAL A 55 -16.09 16.49 -31.40
N ARG A 56 -17.41 16.38 -31.19
CA ARG A 56 -17.99 15.95 -29.91
C ARG A 56 -17.65 14.51 -29.55
N ILE A 57 -17.62 13.59 -30.51
CA ILE A 57 -17.24 12.18 -30.28
C ILE A 57 -15.75 12.09 -29.93
N VAL A 58 -14.87 12.78 -30.67
CA VAL A 58 -13.43 12.84 -30.38
C VAL A 58 -13.17 13.49 -29.03
N PHE A 59 -13.84 14.60 -28.69
CA PHE A 59 -13.72 15.23 -27.37
C PHE A 59 -14.26 14.34 -26.25
N ARG A 60 -15.32 13.55 -26.49
CA ARG A 60 -15.88 12.63 -25.49
C ARG A 60 -14.94 11.43 -25.27
N LEU A 61 -14.28 10.95 -26.31
CA LEU A 61 -13.25 9.90 -26.23
C LEU A 61 -11.96 10.41 -25.57
N HIS A 62 -11.49 11.62 -25.90
CA HIS A 62 -10.36 12.26 -25.20
C HIS A 62 -10.70 12.51 -23.72
N ARG A 63 -11.89 13.03 -23.43
CA ARG A 63 -12.35 13.26 -22.06
C ARG A 63 -12.55 11.96 -21.27
N GLN A 64 -12.93 10.85 -21.93
CA GLN A 64 -12.98 9.52 -21.31
C GLN A 64 -11.57 8.94 -21.07
N ALA A 65 -10.61 9.19 -21.97
CA ALA A 65 -9.20 8.85 -21.76
C ALA A 65 -8.58 9.66 -20.61
N ASP A 66 -8.86 10.96 -20.53
CA ASP A 66 -8.37 11.84 -19.46
C ASP A 66 -9.00 11.53 -18.10
N SER A 67 -10.27 11.09 -18.07
CA SER A 67 -10.96 10.64 -16.84
C SER A 67 -10.40 9.33 -16.26
N SER A 68 -9.49 8.67 -16.97
CA SER A 68 -8.83 7.44 -16.52
C SER A 68 -7.48 7.67 -15.85
N THR A 69 -7.06 8.93 -15.64
CA THR A 69 -5.95 9.29 -14.74
C THR A 69 -6.37 9.07 -13.29
N LYS A 70 -6.82 7.85 -12.98
CA LYS A 70 -6.97 7.33 -11.64
C LYS A 70 -5.61 7.48 -10.99
N GLN A 71 -5.54 8.42 -10.06
CA GLN A 71 -4.41 8.59 -9.16
C GLN A 71 -4.09 7.21 -8.60
N CYS A 72 -2.98 6.61 -9.09
CA CYS A 72 -2.59 5.28 -8.70
C CYS A 72 -2.51 5.23 -7.17
N SER A 73 -3.15 4.25 -6.55
CA SER A 73 -3.09 4.12 -5.11
C SER A 73 -1.63 3.91 -4.70
N LYS A 74 -1.24 4.43 -3.53
CA LYS A 74 0.13 4.24 -3.02
C LYS A 74 0.54 2.76 -2.97
N ALA A 75 -0.41 1.85 -2.74
CA ALA A 75 -0.17 0.41 -2.72
C ALA A 75 0.22 -0.13 -4.11
N GLU A 76 -0.50 0.26 -5.15
CA GLU A 76 -0.21 -0.11 -6.54
C GLU A 76 1.13 0.47 -7.01
N TYR A 77 1.45 1.70 -6.62
CA TYR A 77 2.74 2.33 -6.89
C TYR A 77 3.91 1.55 -6.28
N ILE A 78 3.80 1.15 -5.01
CA ILE A 78 4.81 0.33 -4.33
C ILE A 78 4.92 -1.05 -4.99
N ARG A 79 3.79 -1.64 -5.39
CA ARG A 79 3.73 -2.94 -6.07
C ARG A 79 4.47 -2.93 -7.39
N ALA A 80 4.21 -1.94 -8.24
CA ALA A 80 4.86 -1.81 -9.53
C ALA A 80 6.39 -1.73 -9.40
N HIS A 81 6.90 -0.98 -8.41
CA HIS A 81 8.34 -0.92 -8.14
C HIS A 81 8.92 -2.27 -7.72
N CYS A 82 8.24 -2.99 -6.82
CA CYS A 82 8.75 -4.26 -6.31
C CYS A 82 8.68 -5.37 -7.38
N GLU A 83 7.58 -5.46 -8.13
CA GLU A 83 7.40 -6.45 -9.20
C GLU A 83 8.38 -6.23 -10.36
N LEU A 84 8.62 -4.97 -10.77
CA LEU A 84 9.61 -4.66 -11.80
C LEU A 84 11.00 -5.20 -11.41
N LEU A 85 11.45 -4.89 -10.19
CA LEU A 85 12.78 -5.29 -9.72
C LEU A 85 12.89 -6.80 -9.44
N GLU A 86 11.79 -7.45 -9.06
CA GLU A 86 11.73 -8.90 -8.91
C GLU A 86 11.81 -9.62 -10.25
N ARG A 87 11.07 -9.13 -11.27
CA ARG A 87 11.12 -9.65 -12.64
C ARG A 87 12.51 -9.54 -13.25
N LEU A 88 13.22 -8.45 -12.94
CA LEU A 88 14.61 -8.22 -13.37
C LEU A 88 15.65 -8.88 -12.48
N GLN A 89 15.22 -9.60 -11.43
CA GLN A 89 16.09 -10.27 -10.45
C GLN A 89 17.15 -9.35 -9.81
N VAL A 90 16.82 -8.06 -9.64
CA VAL A 90 17.78 -7.05 -9.15
C VAL A 90 18.07 -7.29 -7.66
N PRO A 91 19.35 -7.37 -7.24
CA PRO A 91 19.70 -7.55 -5.83
C PRO A 91 19.22 -6.36 -4.98
N ASN A 92 18.97 -6.57 -3.68
CA ASN A 92 18.46 -5.53 -2.77
C ASN A 92 19.54 -4.52 -2.31
N GLY A 93 20.39 -4.08 -3.24
CA GLY A 93 21.41 -3.05 -3.05
C GLY A 93 20.95 -1.71 -3.60
N GLU A 94 21.25 -0.61 -2.90
CA GLU A 94 20.79 0.72 -3.30
C GLU A 94 21.30 1.14 -4.69
N LYS A 95 22.58 0.90 -4.98
CA LYS A 95 23.18 1.15 -6.30
C LYS A 95 22.53 0.32 -7.41
N ALA A 96 22.29 -0.97 -7.16
CA ALA A 96 21.65 -1.86 -8.14
C ALA A 96 20.21 -1.44 -8.43
N ILE A 97 19.47 -1.03 -7.39
CA ILE A 97 18.12 -0.48 -7.53
C ILE A 97 18.16 0.83 -8.33
N ALA A 98 19.11 1.72 -8.05
CA ALA A 98 19.25 2.98 -8.78
C ALA A 98 19.47 2.76 -10.28
N ILE A 99 20.40 1.87 -10.65
CA ILE A 99 20.68 1.51 -12.04
C ILE A 99 19.42 0.92 -12.71
N ALA A 100 18.78 -0.06 -12.07
CA ALA A 100 17.61 -0.70 -12.64
C ALA A 100 16.41 0.24 -12.81
N LEU A 101 16.17 1.16 -11.87
CA LEU A 101 15.12 2.16 -12.01
C LEU A 101 15.45 3.17 -13.11
N HIS A 102 16.72 3.56 -13.26
CA HIS A 102 17.12 4.44 -14.35
C HIS A 102 16.91 3.78 -15.73
N GLU A 103 17.29 2.51 -15.88
CA GLU A 103 17.23 1.78 -17.16
C GLU A 103 15.82 1.30 -17.52
N HIS A 104 15.03 0.85 -16.54
CA HIS A 104 13.79 0.12 -16.80
C HIS A 104 12.51 0.84 -16.35
N TRP A 105 12.61 2.01 -15.70
CA TRP A 105 11.44 2.83 -15.39
C TRP A 105 10.97 3.61 -16.64
N SER A 106 10.35 2.86 -17.56
CA SER A 106 9.92 3.32 -18.89
C SER A 106 8.94 4.49 -18.84
N ALA A 107 8.81 5.20 -19.97
CA ALA A 107 7.83 6.28 -20.13
C ALA A 107 6.40 5.83 -19.85
N ALA A 108 6.03 4.58 -20.19
CA ALA A 108 4.71 4.03 -19.88
C ALA A 108 4.47 3.87 -18.38
N LEU A 109 5.49 3.45 -17.62
CA LEU A 109 5.42 3.39 -16.16
C LEU A 109 5.37 4.78 -15.55
N LYS A 110 6.15 5.74 -16.07
CA LYS A 110 6.10 7.14 -15.65
C LYS A 110 4.73 7.77 -15.88
N PHE A 111 4.12 7.51 -17.04
CA PHE A 111 2.78 7.98 -17.35
C PHE A 111 1.73 7.44 -16.38
N ARG A 112 1.81 6.14 -16.04
CA ARG A 112 0.83 5.46 -15.19
C ARG A 112 1.02 5.70 -13.69
N PHE A 113 2.26 5.80 -13.23
CA PHE A 113 2.63 5.76 -11.81
C PHE A 113 3.36 7.02 -11.34
N GLY A 114 3.80 7.89 -12.24
CA GLY A 114 4.66 9.03 -11.96
C GLY A 114 6.14 8.65 -11.90
N ASP A 115 6.95 9.59 -11.40
CA ASP A 115 8.39 9.41 -11.29
C ASP A 115 8.78 8.23 -10.40
N ALA A 116 9.94 7.65 -10.69
CA ALA A 116 10.51 6.57 -9.88
C ALA A 116 10.79 7.07 -8.46
N ALA A 117 10.51 6.23 -7.47
CA ALA A 117 10.83 6.53 -6.08
C ALA A 117 12.35 6.48 -5.85
N HIS A 118 12.81 7.20 -4.83
CA HIS A 118 14.22 7.17 -4.42
C HIS A 118 14.67 5.73 -4.09
N PRO A 119 15.86 5.27 -4.52
CA PRO A 119 16.33 3.90 -4.36
C PRO A 119 16.30 3.38 -2.92
N VAL A 120 16.66 4.21 -1.94
CA VAL A 120 16.57 3.90 -0.49
C VAL A 120 15.14 3.53 -0.08
N THR A 121 14.16 4.27 -0.58
CA THR A 121 12.75 4.07 -0.26
C THR A 121 12.27 2.75 -0.83
N VAL A 122 12.62 2.44 -2.07
CA VAL A 122 12.29 1.18 -2.74
C VAL A 122 12.95 -0.01 -2.05
N LYS A 123 14.23 0.11 -1.65
CA LYS A 123 14.94 -0.88 -0.83
C LYS A 123 14.17 -1.19 0.45
N ARG A 124 13.72 -0.15 1.17
CA ARG A 124 12.93 -0.31 2.41
C ARG A 124 11.59 -1.00 2.15
N TRP A 125 10.91 -0.67 1.04
CA TRP A 125 9.68 -1.36 0.65
C TRP A 125 9.92 -2.83 0.35
N ARG A 126 10.96 -3.17 -0.43
CA ARG A 126 11.32 -4.56 -0.76
C ARG A 126 11.66 -5.37 0.48
N THR A 127 12.41 -4.82 1.44
CA THR A 127 12.66 -5.52 2.72
C THR A 127 11.36 -5.86 3.43
N ARG A 128 10.46 -4.87 3.59
CA ARG A 128 9.16 -5.07 4.25
C ARG A 128 8.22 -6.00 3.47
N TRP A 129 8.29 -5.98 2.14
CA TRP A 129 7.50 -6.83 1.25
C TRP A 129 7.97 -8.28 1.34
N MET A 130 9.28 -8.51 1.30
CA MET A 130 9.86 -9.85 1.46
C MET A 130 9.58 -10.41 2.86
N ASP A 131 9.66 -9.57 3.91
CA ASP A 131 9.32 -9.97 5.27
C ASP A 131 7.84 -10.41 5.42
N GLY A 132 6.93 -9.93 4.55
CA GLY A 132 5.52 -10.35 4.52
C GLY A 132 5.23 -11.63 3.72
N ARG A 133 6.13 -12.03 2.81
CA ARG A 133 6.05 -13.35 2.12
C ARG A 133 6.67 -14.48 2.96
N ASP A 134 7.45 -14.12 3.99
CA ASP A 134 8.18 -15.03 4.88
C ASP A 134 7.52 -15.16 6.27
N GLU A 135 6.19 -14.93 6.36
CA GLU A 135 5.46 -15.01 7.64
C GLU A 135 5.46 -16.43 8.26
N HIS A 136 6.07 -17.42 7.59
CA HIS A 136 6.29 -18.77 8.11
C HIS A 136 7.77 -19.16 8.28
N ARG A 137 8.76 -18.30 7.98
CA ARG A 137 10.17 -18.73 8.03
C ARG A 137 11.23 -17.68 8.36
N ARG A 138 10.88 -16.68 9.17
CA ARG A 138 11.90 -16.00 9.99
C ARG A 138 11.55 -16.12 11.46
N PRO A 139 12.39 -16.78 12.29
CA PRO A 139 12.30 -16.57 13.72
C PRO A 139 12.50 -15.07 13.90
N LYS A 140 11.45 -14.38 14.35
CA LYS A 140 11.54 -13.00 14.83
C LYS A 140 12.83 -12.95 15.61
N THR A 141 13.81 -12.18 15.13
CA THR A 141 15.02 -11.90 15.88
C THR A 141 14.49 -11.45 17.22
N GLN A 142 14.55 -12.36 18.20
CA GLN A 142 14.09 -12.07 19.53
C GLN A 142 14.96 -10.90 19.90
N VAL A 143 14.34 -9.76 20.15
CA VAL A 143 15.01 -8.68 20.85
C VAL A 143 15.51 -9.32 22.15
N HIS A 144 16.78 -9.73 22.13
CA HIS A 144 17.55 -10.06 23.31
C HIS A 144 17.48 -8.80 24.16
N GLY A 145 16.86 -8.93 25.32
CA GLY A 145 16.69 -7.79 26.21
C GLY A 145 15.46 -7.84 27.11
N SER A 146 14.52 -8.78 26.91
CA SER A 146 13.53 -9.04 27.95
C SER A 146 13.47 -10.50 28.35
N SER A 147 13.76 -10.76 29.63
CA SER A 147 13.57 -12.06 30.27
C SER A 147 12.10 -12.47 30.20
N SER A 148 11.81 -13.77 30.35
CA SER A 148 10.44 -14.29 30.34
C SER A 148 9.55 -13.56 31.35
N GLU A 149 10.12 -13.26 32.51
CA GLU A 149 9.54 -12.54 33.64
C GLU A 149 9.16 -11.11 33.24
N GLN A 150 10.07 -10.39 32.59
CA GLN A 150 9.78 -9.04 32.11
C GLN A 150 8.66 -9.03 31.06
N ARG A 151 8.56 -10.07 30.22
CA ARG A 151 7.46 -10.22 29.27
C ARG A 151 6.13 -10.45 29.98
N VAL A 152 6.09 -11.30 31.01
CA VAL A 152 4.90 -11.55 31.82
C VAL A 152 4.48 -10.27 32.55
N SER A 153 5.39 -9.60 33.24
CA SER A 153 5.13 -8.34 33.95
C SER A 153 4.58 -7.26 33.00
N ARG A 154 5.22 -7.06 31.84
CA ARG A 154 4.73 -6.12 30.81
C ARG A 154 3.33 -6.49 30.29
N ARG A 155 3.03 -7.78 30.14
CA ARG A 155 1.73 -8.27 29.67
C ARG A 155 0.63 -8.02 30.70
N LEU A 156 0.87 -8.35 31.96
CA LEU A 156 -0.05 -8.08 33.08
C LEU A 156 -0.32 -6.58 33.20
N ARG A 157 0.73 -5.77 33.15
CA ARG A 157 0.63 -4.30 33.21
C ARG A 157 -0.27 -3.74 32.12
N ARG A 158 0.00 -4.08 30.86
CA ARG A 158 -0.79 -3.62 29.71
C ARG A 158 -2.22 -4.10 29.75
N ARG A 159 -2.46 -5.36 30.14
CA ARG A 159 -3.81 -5.91 30.27
C ARG A 159 -4.63 -5.12 31.28
N ASN A 160 -4.07 -4.84 32.46
CA ASN A 160 -4.75 -4.07 33.49
C ASN A 160 -4.95 -2.62 33.08
N ALA A 161 -3.97 -2.00 32.41
CA ALA A 161 -4.13 -0.63 31.88
C ALA A 161 -5.27 -0.53 30.86
N VAL A 162 -5.40 -1.53 29.97
CA VAL A 162 -6.53 -1.63 29.04
C VAL A 162 -7.84 -1.83 29.79
N TRP A 163 -7.88 -2.73 30.76
CA TRP A 163 -9.07 -2.97 31.57
C TRP A 163 -9.52 -1.69 32.27
N THR A 164 -8.62 -0.98 32.95
CA THR A 164 -8.91 0.30 33.62
C THR A 164 -9.41 1.37 32.66
N ALA A 165 -8.84 1.46 31.46
CA ALA A 165 -9.33 2.38 30.45
C ALA A 165 -10.76 2.03 30.00
N VAL A 166 -11.03 0.74 29.76
CA VAL A 166 -12.34 0.26 29.29
C VAL A 166 -13.43 0.40 30.36
N THR A 167 -13.12 0.10 31.63
CA THR A 167 -14.10 0.16 32.72
C THR A 167 -14.28 1.55 33.31
N GLY A 168 -13.40 2.51 32.97
CA GLY A 168 -13.46 3.87 33.51
C GLY A 168 -13.09 3.96 35.00
N CYS A 169 -12.53 2.90 35.60
CA CYS A 169 -12.07 2.94 36.99
C CYS A 169 -10.88 3.91 37.17
N SER A 170 -10.62 4.31 38.42
CA SER A 170 -9.46 5.15 38.72
C SER A 170 -8.15 4.43 38.36
N ILE A 171 -7.13 5.19 37.93
CA ILE A 171 -5.79 4.64 37.64
C ILE A 171 -5.21 3.94 38.89
N ARG A 172 -5.52 4.46 40.09
CA ARG A 172 -5.09 3.88 41.37
C ARG A 172 -5.68 2.49 41.61
N ASP A 173 -6.94 2.27 41.25
CA ASP A 173 -7.58 0.95 41.37
C ASP A 173 -7.02 -0.04 40.35
N GLY A 174 -6.83 0.42 39.12
CA GLY A 174 -6.15 -0.34 38.08
C GLY A 174 -4.76 -0.81 38.49
N TYR A 175 -3.99 0.10 39.10
CA TYR A 175 -2.65 -0.20 39.59
C TYR A 175 -2.67 -1.22 40.73
N ARG A 176 -3.53 -1.03 41.73
CA ARG A 176 -3.72 -1.98 42.84
C ARG A 176 -4.06 -3.38 42.32
N ARG A 177 -4.97 -3.48 41.36
CA ARG A 177 -5.32 -4.73 40.70
C ARG A 177 -4.13 -5.38 40.00
N ALA A 178 -3.34 -4.58 39.27
CA ALA A 178 -2.19 -5.10 38.55
C ALA A 178 -1.08 -5.62 39.48
N LEU A 179 -0.87 -4.97 40.63
CA LEU A 179 0.03 -5.48 41.68
C LEU A 179 -0.49 -6.77 42.32
N ALA A 180 -1.80 -6.86 42.59
CA ALA A 180 -2.41 -8.08 43.10
C ALA A 180 -2.24 -9.25 42.12
N GLU A 181 -2.40 -9.01 40.81
CA GLU A 181 -2.14 -10.04 39.79
C GLU A 181 -0.66 -10.47 39.74
N ILE A 182 0.29 -9.54 39.91
CA ILE A 182 1.72 -9.89 40.03
C ILE A 182 1.95 -10.81 41.24
N ASN A 183 1.38 -10.47 42.40
CA ASN A 183 1.52 -11.27 43.61
C ASN A 183 0.90 -12.67 43.44
N LEU A 184 -0.22 -12.78 42.71
CA LEU A 184 -0.81 -14.07 42.35
C LEU A 184 0.10 -14.91 41.46
N VAL A 185 0.82 -14.30 40.53
CA VAL A 185 1.80 -15.02 39.69
C VAL A 185 3.03 -15.43 40.48
N ASN A 186 3.58 -14.55 41.32
CA ASN A 186 4.74 -14.85 42.16
C ASN A 186 4.45 -15.97 43.17
N SER A 187 3.22 -16.02 43.70
CA SER A 187 2.77 -17.12 44.57
C SER A 187 2.42 -18.42 43.84
N GLY A 188 2.44 -18.43 42.49
CA GLY A 188 2.08 -19.59 41.68
C GLY A 188 0.59 -19.91 41.64
N LYS A 189 -0.28 -19.02 42.15
CA LYS A 189 -1.74 -19.22 42.21
C LYS A 189 -2.48 -18.67 40.99
N HIS A 190 -1.76 -18.06 40.04
CA HIS A 190 -2.38 -17.46 38.86
C HIS A 190 -2.79 -18.53 37.84
N GLN A 191 -4.07 -18.55 37.46
CA GLN A 191 -4.67 -19.58 36.59
C GLN A 191 -3.94 -19.79 35.25
N ARG A 192 -3.32 -18.73 34.70
CA ARG A 192 -2.70 -18.75 33.37
C ARG A 192 -1.16 -18.79 33.37
N PHE A 193 -0.53 -18.38 34.46
CA PHE A 193 0.92 -18.21 34.50
C PHE A 193 1.44 -19.08 35.65
N GLY A 194 2.34 -20.00 35.35
CA GLY A 194 3.03 -20.78 36.38
C GLY A 194 3.92 -19.89 37.26
N LYS A 195 4.35 -20.43 38.40
CA LYS A 195 5.30 -19.75 39.29
C LYS A 195 6.61 -19.47 38.52
N PRO A 196 7.03 -18.21 38.40
CA PRO A 196 8.27 -17.89 37.70
C PRO A 196 9.50 -18.32 38.51
N ALA A 197 10.62 -18.59 37.83
CA ALA A 197 11.87 -18.93 38.48
C ALA A 197 12.44 -17.74 39.29
N THR A 198 12.28 -16.53 38.75
CA THR A 198 12.61 -15.27 39.41
C THR A 198 11.33 -14.49 39.67
N GLU A 199 11.16 -13.93 40.87
CA GLU A 199 9.98 -13.13 41.20
C GLU A 199 9.80 -11.95 40.24
N LEU A 200 8.57 -11.74 39.80
CA LEU A 200 8.21 -10.59 38.99
C LEU A 200 8.34 -9.33 39.83
N VAL A 201 9.24 -8.44 39.41
CA VAL A 201 9.39 -7.11 40.01
C VAL A 201 8.16 -6.27 39.69
N ALA A 202 7.59 -5.67 40.73
CA ALA A 202 6.52 -4.70 40.61
C ALA A 202 6.99 -3.46 39.83
N PHE A 203 6.18 -2.96 38.91
CA PHE A 203 6.45 -1.72 38.19
C PHE A 203 5.92 -0.51 38.98
N SER A 204 6.49 0.68 38.73
CA SER A 204 6.05 1.91 39.39
C SER A 204 4.65 2.37 38.95
N TYR A 205 3.98 3.09 39.85
CA TYR A 205 2.69 3.73 39.57
C TYR A 205 2.74 4.64 38.33
N GLU A 206 3.79 5.44 38.19
CA GLU A 206 3.99 6.33 37.04
C GLU A 206 4.06 5.56 35.71
N THR A 207 4.73 4.41 35.72
CA THR A 207 4.85 3.57 34.53
C THR A 207 3.48 3.00 34.13
N PHE A 208 2.67 2.61 35.11
CA PHE A 208 1.29 2.19 34.87
C PHE A 208 0.41 3.33 34.38
N ALA A 209 0.50 4.51 35.00
CA ALA A 209 -0.25 5.70 34.60
C ALA A 209 0.09 6.13 33.16
N ARG A 210 1.36 6.00 32.75
CA ARG A 210 1.80 6.23 31.37
C ARG A 210 1.11 5.27 30.39
N ASP A 211 1.08 3.97 30.71
CA ASP A 211 0.40 2.97 29.88
C ASP A 211 -1.12 3.25 29.79
N CYS A 212 -1.77 3.66 30.88
CA CYS A 212 -3.20 4.03 30.87
C CYS A 212 -3.53 5.26 30.00
N ARG A 213 -2.55 6.17 29.83
CA ARG A 213 -2.67 7.38 28.98
C ARG A 213 -2.22 7.14 27.54
N ASP A 214 -1.67 5.97 27.21
CA ASP A 214 -1.25 5.66 25.85
C ASP A 214 -2.45 5.79 24.90
N PRO A 215 -2.36 6.60 23.82
CA PRO A 215 -3.48 6.83 22.91
C PRO A 215 -4.01 5.55 22.27
N ARG A 216 -3.19 4.50 22.12
CA ARG A 216 -3.63 3.19 21.60
C ARG A 216 -4.54 2.46 22.57
N ILE A 217 -4.41 2.73 23.86
CA ILE A 217 -5.25 2.19 24.94
C ILE A 217 -6.43 3.12 25.18
N ALA A 218 -6.20 4.44 25.21
CA ALA A 218 -7.25 5.44 25.40
C ALA A 218 -8.30 5.45 24.28
N ARG A 219 -7.93 5.12 23.03
CA ARG A 219 -8.88 4.95 21.91
C ARG A 219 -9.87 3.79 22.09
N ARG A 220 -9.66 2.91 23.07
CA ARG A 220 -10.60 1.84 23.43
C ARG A 220 -11.62 2.29 24.48
N ARG A 221 -11.50 3.53 24.98
CA ARG A 221 -12.53 4.19 25.79
C ARG A 221 -13.69 4.54 24.84
N CYS A 222 -14.78 3.81 25.00
CA CYS A 222 -16.09 4.00 24.36
C CYS A 222 -16.26 3.48 22.90
N PRO A 223 -17.29 2.65 22.64
CA PRO A 223 -17.97 2.64 21.36
C PRO A 223 -18.55 4.03 21.14
N ARG A 224 -18.45 4.56 19.91
CA ARG A 224 -19.12 5.82 19.55
C ARG A 224 -20.60 5.69 19.94
N PRO A 225 -21.15 6.58 20.80
CA PRO A 225 -22.60 6.64 20.95
C PRO A 225 -23.18 6.95 19.57
N GLY A 226 -24.26 6.24 19.23
CA GLY A 226 -24.83 6.20 17.90
C GLY A 226 -24.99 7.58 17.26
N ARG A 227 -24.52 7.70 16.02
CA ARG A 227 -25.18 8.58 15.06
C ARG A 227 -26.51 7.90 14.74
N ARG A 228 -27.58 8.34 15.40
CA ARG A 228 -28.93 8.31 14.82
C ARG A 228 -29.26 9.74 14.44
#